data_AF-A0A1F9BL79-F1
#
_entry.id   AF-A0A1F9BL79-F1
#
_cell.length_a   1.000
_cell.length_b   1.000
_cell.length_c   1.000
_cell.angle_alpha   90.00
_cell.angle_beta   90.00
_cell.angle_gamma   90.00
#
_symmetry.space_group_name_H-M   'P 1'
#
loop_
_entity.id
_entity.type
_entity.pdbx_description
1 polymer ?
#
loop_
_entity_poly.entity_id
_entity_poly.type
_entity_poly.pdbx_seq_one_letter_code
_entity_poly.pdbx_strand_id
1 'polypeptide(L)'
;MKRAQIQLEEELFDLLRRRAFQEKRSIAGVIREIIRKEITPSNRSRSSSMKDFKFIAAGRSRQDPLKPVSERHDEALVEAFQK
;
A
#
# COMPACT_ATOMS: atom_id res chain seq x y z
N MET A 1 -21.82 -19.69 4.04
CA MET A 1 -22.43 -18.36 4.23
C MET A 1 -22.85 -18.23 5.70
N LYS A 2 -22.53 -17.12 6.36
CA LYS A 2 -23.05 -16.78 7.70
C LYS A 2 -23.95 -15.54 7.55
N ARG A 3 -25.10 -15.50 8.24
CA ARG A 3 -26.02 -14.35 8.21
C ARG A 3 -25.69 -13.44 9.38
N ALA A 4 -25.56 -12.15 9.10
CA ALA A 4 -25.34 -11.12 10.11
C ALA A 4 -26.37 -10.01 9.92
N GLN A 5 -26.76 -9.38 11.02
CA GLN A 5 -27.52 -8.13 11.02
C GLN A 5 -26.54 -7.01 11.37
N ILE A 6 -26.60 -5.94 10.59
CA ILE A 6 -25.79 -4.74 10.80
C ILE A 6 -26.73 -3.54 10.77
N GLN A 7 -26.42 -2.54 11.58
CA GLN A 7 -27.10 -1.26 11.54
C GLN A 7 -26.29 -0.31 10.64
N LEU A 8 -26.98 0.42 9.77
CA LEU A 8 -26.39 1.40 8.88
C LEU A 8 -27.16 2.71 9.05
N GLU A 9 -26.49 3.82 8.82
CA GLU A 9 -27.15 5.11 8.65
C GLU A 9 -28.06 5.07 7.42
N GLU A 10 -29.19 5.76 7.48
CA GLU A 10 -30.21 5.72 6.43
C GLU A 10 -29.67 6.26 5.10
N GLU A 11 -28.90 7.34 5.13
CA GLU A 11 -28.24 7.91 3.95
C GLU A 11 -27.29 6.91 3.29
N LEU A 12 -26.53 6.15 4.08
CA LEU A 12 -25.62 5.13 3.59
C LEU A 12 -26.38 3.94 2.98
N PHE A 13 -27.50 3.55 3.59
CA PHE A 13 -28.36 2.50 3.05
C PHE A 13 -28.94 2.90 1.69
N ASP A 14 -29.38 4.15 1.54
CA ASP A 14 -29.90 4.68 0.28
C ASP A 14 -28.83 4.70 -0.83
N LEU A 15 -27.60 5.09 -0.50
CA LEU A 15 -26.47 5.01 -1.44
C LEU A 15 -26.22 3.56 -1.89
N LEU A 16 -26.21 2.61 -0.97
CA LEU A 16 -26.07 1.18 -1.30
C LEU A 16 -27.21 0.67 -2.18
N ARG A 17 -28.44 1.08 -1.90
CA ARG A 17 -29.63 0.70 -2.68
C ARG A 17 -29.56 1.24 -4.11
N ARG A 18 -29.21 2.52 -4.28
CA ARG A 18 -29.04 3.14 -5.61
C ARG A 18 -27.95 2.44 -6.41
N ARG A 19 -26.81 2.17 -5.78
CA ARG A 19 -25.70 1.44 -6.41
C ARG A 19 -26.11 0.03 -6.85
N ALA A 20 -26.78 -0.72 -5.98
CA ALA A 20 -27.27 -2.06 -6.29
C ALA A 20 -28.24 -2.06 -7.48
N PHE A 21 -29.13 -1.06 -7.55
CA PHE A 21 -30.04 -0.86 -8.67
C PHE A 21 -29.28 -0.57 -9.98
N GLN A 22 -28.33 0.37 -9.96
CA GLN A 22 -27.52 0.73 -11.13
C GLN A 22 -26.70 -0.46 -11.65
N GLU A 23 -26.11 -1.26 -10.75
CA GLU A 23 -25.32 -2.43 -11.09
C GLU A 23 -26.17 -3.68 -11.44
N LYS A 24 -27.50 -3.61 -11.33
CA LYS A 24 -28.43 -4.75 -11.50
C LYS A 24 -28.06 -5.95 -10.62
N ARG A 25 -27.62 -5.69 -9.38
CA ARG A 25 -27.16 -6.69 -8.42
C ARG A 25 -27.94 -6.58 -7.13
N SER A 26 -27.95 -7.66 -6.35
CA SER A 26 -28.50 -7.61 -4.99
C SER A 26 -27.65 -6.73 -4.08
N ILE A 27 -28.28 -6.03 -3.13
CA ILE A 27 -27.59 -5.22 -2.11
C ILE A 27 -26.56 -6.08 -1.35
N ALA A 28 -26.93 -7.31 -0.99
CA ALA A 28 -26.02 -8.25 -0.33
C ALA A 28 -24.80 -8.60 -1.21
N GLY A 29 -24.95 -8.64 -2.53
CA GLY A 29 -23.85 -8.83 -3.47
C GLY A 29 -22.87 -7.65 -3.47
N VAL A 30 -23.39 -6.43 -3.52
CA VAL A 30 -22.59 -5.19 -3.45
C VAL A 30 -21.85 -5.10 -2.12
N ILE A 31 -22.53 -5.35 -1.00
CA ILE A 31 -21.91 -5.35 0.33
C ILE A 31 -20.76 -6.36 0.41
N ARG A 32 -20.96 -7.59 -0.09
CA ARG A 32 -19.90 -8.61 -0.09
C ARG A 32 -18.69 -8.19 -0.91
N GLU A 33 -18.88 -7.52 -2.03
CA GLU A 33 -17.77 -7.03 -2.85
C GLU A 33 -17.00 -5.92 -2.14
N ILE A 34 -17.69 -4.94 -1.56
CA ILE A 34 -17.07 -3.86 -0.80
C ILE A 34 -16.25 -4.45 0.36
N ILE A 35 -16.87 -5.31 1.18
CA ILE A 35 -16.19 -5.97 2.30
C ILE A 35 -14.99 -6.79 1.82
N ARG A 36 -15.13 -7.54 0.72
CA ARG A 36 -14.01 -8.31 0.17
C ARG A 36 -12.86 -7.40 -0.26
N LYS A 37 -13.15 -6.29 -0.94
CA LYS A 37 -12.13 -5.35 -1.41
C LYS A 37 -11.35 -4.73 -0.25
N GLU A 38 -12.02 -4.41 0.85
CA GLU A 38 -11.39 -3.78 2.02
C GLU A 38 -10.67 -4.78 2.93
N ILE A 39 -11.23 -5.98 3.13
CA ILE A 39 -10.63 -6.99 4.02
C ILE A 39 -9.53 -7.80 3.32
N THR A 40 -9.56 -7.93 2.00
CA THR A 40 -8.48 -8.62 1.29
C THR A 40 -7.24 -7.72 1.37
N PRO A 41 -6.20 -8.08 2.15
CA PRO A 41 -4.98 -7.31 2.16
C PRO A 41 -4.49 -7.23 0.72
N SER A 42 -4.02 -6.06 0.30
CA SER A 42 -3.44 -5.93 -1.02
C SER A 42 -2.21 -6.84 -1.11
N ASN A 43 -2.40 -8.09 -1.56
CA ASN A 43 -1.31 -8.98 -1.97
C ASN A 43 -0.58 -8.45 -3.21
N ARG A 44 -0.81 -7.18 -3.58
CA ARG A 44 0.20 -6.37 -4.22
C ARG A 44 1.37 -6.23 -3.25
N SER A 45 2.19 -7.28 -3.19
CA SER A 45 3.61 -7.08 -3.42
C SER A 45 3.69 -5.97 -4.47
N ARG A 46 4.07 -4.76 -4.04
CA ARG A 46 4.62 -3.80 -4.97
C ARG A 46 5.87 -4.49 -5.48
N SER A 47 5.71 -5.26 -6.56
CA SER A 47 6.78 -5.55 -7.48
C SER A 47 7.19 -4.17 -7.98
N SER A 48 8.10 -3.54 -7.24
CA SER A 48 8.74 -2.31 -7.65
C SER A 48 9.40 -2.65 -8.98
N SER A 49 8.76 -2.23 -10.08
CA SER A 49 9.32 -2.43 -11.40
C SER A 49 10.48 -1.47 -11.56
N MET A 50 11.52 -1.82 -12.33
CA MET A 50 12.59 -0.87 -12.67
C MET A 50 12.05 0.46 -13.23
N LYS A 51 10.85 0.46 -13.81
CA LYS A 51 10.15 1.65 -14.32
C LYS A 51 9.65 2.61 -13.23
N ASP A 52 9.46 2.12 -12.01
CA ASP A 52 9.03 2.93 -10.86
C ASP A 52 10.18 3.76 -10.27
N PHE A 53 11.42 3.35 -10.55
CA PHE A 53 12.63 4.11 -10.23
C PHE A 53 12.93 5.12 -11.34
N LYS A 54 12.11 6.18 -11.44
CA LYS A 54 12.29 7.25 -12.44
C LYS A 54 13.63 8.00 -12.33
N PHE A 55 14.34 7.84 -11.22
CA PHE A 55 15.65 8.43 -10.99
C PHE A 55 16.50 7.51 -10.10
N ILE A 56 17.43 6.78 -10.71
CA ILE A 56 18.55 6.14 -10.00
C ILE A 56 19.74 7.08 -10.18
N ALA A 57 19.94 8.00 -9.22
CA ALA A 57 21.19 8.76 -9.20
C ALA A 57 22.32 7.83 -8.76
N ALA A 58 23.25 7.54 -9.66
CA ALA A 58 24.58 7.09 -9.28
C ALA A 58 25.35 8.30 -8.74
N GLY A 59 25.11 8.65 -7.48
CA GLY A 59 25.95 9.59 -6.75
C GLY A 59 27.31 8.93 -6.47
N ARG A 60 28.41 9.65 -6.73
CA ARG A 60 29.72 9.21 -6.22
C ARG A 60 29.71 9.43 -4.71
N SER A 61 29.68 8.35 -3.93
CA SER A 61 29.95 8.47 -2.50
C SER A 61 31.39 8.95 -2.31
N ARG A 62 31.61 9.85 -1.33
CA ARG A 62 32.97 10.17 -0.90
C ARG A 62 33.51 8.93 -0.23
N GLN A 63 34.41 8.30 -0.94
CA GLN A 63 35.14 7.13 -0.49
C GLN A 63 36.32 7.72 0.31
N ASP A 64 36.08 8.00 1.59
CA ASP A 64 37.08 8.47 2.56
C ASP A 64 37.85 7.22 3.10
N PRO A 65 38.57 7.22 4.25
CA PRO A 65 39.41 6.09 4.66
C PRO A 65 38.72 4.71 4.70
N LEU A 66 37.39 4.68 4.82
CA LEU A 66 36.57 3.47 4.98
C LEU A 66 36.04 2.92 3.64
N LYS A 67 36.86 2.90 2.58
CA LYS A 67 36.46 2.24 1.33
C LYS A 67 36.39 0.71 1.48
N PRO A 68 35.42 0.03 0.84
CA PRO A 68 34.26 0.62 0.19
C PRO A 68 33.16 0.93 1.23
N VAL A 69 32.60 2.14 1.17
CA VAL A 69 31.48 2.54 2.06
C VAL A 69 30.30 1.56 1.95
N SER A 70 30.15 0.88 0.81
CA SER A 70 29.13 -0.15 0.59
C SER A 70 29.23 -1.36 1.51
N GLU A 71 30.42 -1.66 2.03
CA GLU A 71 30.66 -2.81 2.91
C GLU A 71 30.78 -2.38 4.38
N ARG A 72 31.02 -1.08 4.62
CA ARG A 72 31.33 -0.51 5.94
C ARG A 72 30.40 0.66 6.27
N HIS A 73 29.13 0.53 5.90
CA HIS A 73 28.13 1.59 6.00
C HIS A 73 27.97 2.17 7.40
N ASP A 74 27.91 1.29 8.41
CA ASP A 74 27.68 1.70 9.80
C ASP A 74 28.88 2.48 10.36
N GLU A 75 30.10 2.06 10.03
CA GLU A 75 31.33 2.71 10.46
C GLU A 75 31.52 4.07 9.78
N ALA A 76 31.21 4.14 8.48
CA ALA A 76 31.20 5.40 7.72
C ALA A 76 30.16 6.39 8.25
N LEU A 77 29.01 5.90 8.73
CA LEU A 77 27.98 6.73 9.36
C LEU A 77 28.50 7.33 10.67
N VAL A 78 29.13 6.51 11.51
CA VAL A 78 29.69 6.96 12.80
C VAL A 78 30.78 8.01 12.59
N GLU A 79 31.70 7.82 11.64
CA GLU A 79 32.75 8.80 11.31
C GLU A 79 32.15 10.14 10.85
N ALA A 80 31.08 10.11 10.05
CA ALA A 80 30.42 11.32 9.55
C ALA A 80 29.77 12.17 10.66
N PHE A 81 29.36 11.56 11.77
CA PHE A 81 28.79 12.25 12.93
C PHE A 81 29.82 12.68 13.98
N GLN A 82 31.08 12.26 13.83
CA GLN A 82 32.18 12.63 14.73
C GLN A 82 33.02 13.82 14.22
N LYS A 83 32.75 14.30 13.00
CA LYS A 83 33.33 15.50 12.39
C LYS A 83 32.46 16.73 12.62
#